data_AF-A0A916E4V0-F1
#
_entry.id   AF-A0A916E4V0-F1
#
_cell.length_a   1.000
_cell.length_b   1.000
_cell.length_c   1.000
_cell.angle_alpha   90.00
_cell.angle_beta   90.00
_cell.angle_gamma   90.00
#
_symmetry.space_group_name_H-M   'P 1'
#
loop_
_entity.id
_entity.type
_entity.pdbx_description
1 polymer ?
#
loop_
_entity_poly.entity_id
_entity_poly.type
_entity_poly.pdbx_seq_one_letter_code
_entity_poly.pdbx_strand_id
1 'polypeptide(L)'
;MVKLYNDYPSCDDKAKRLFEEIKENIYKGNVGLVGKQDTDYRCCCKYEQGKDAASQACGEFAGCVNRELFMECRDGDCATGKFCQNRRFQRAENAKVDVIHFALKGYGLRAMEPLRPNQFIMEYVGEVIKNSAFFKRMITYNKQGLKHFYFMSLQAGEIIDATKFGYSFEKFSCLFLLW
;
A
#
# COMPACT_ATOMS: atom_id res chain seq x y z
N MET A 1 -0.19 26.94 8.67
CA MET A 1 -1.30 26.25 9.38
C MET A 1 -1.81 25.14 8.48
N VAL A 2 -1.84 23.89 8.96
CA VAL A 2 -2.35 22.75 8.17
C VAL A 2 -3.88 22.83 8.15
N LYS A 3 -4.49 22.84 6.96
CA LYS A 3 -5.95 22.81 6.83
C LYS A 3 -6.44 21.38 7.09
N LEU A 4 -7.20 21.20 8.16
CA LEU A 4 -7.93 19.96 8.41
C LEU A 4 -9.30 20.02 7.73
N TYR A 5 -9.78 18.88 7.24
CA TYR A 5 -11.06 18.76 6.53
C TYR A 5 -12.12 18.08 7.38
N ASN A 6 -12.07 18.19 8.71
CA ASN A 6 -12.92 17.41 9.64
C ASN A 6 -14.42 17.67 9.48
N ASP A 7 -14.78 18.80 8.88
CA ASP A 7 -16.14 19.23 8.56
C ASP A 7 -16.74 18.51 7.34
N TYR A 8 -15.91 17.87 6.51
CA TYR A 8 -16.40 17.12 5.35
C TYR A 8 -17.06 15.81 5.79
N PRO A 9 -18.27 15.49 5.31
CA PRO A 9 -18.94 14.24 5.64
C PRO A 9 -18.18 13.06 5.03
N SER A 10 -18.16 11.95 5.77
CA SER A 10 -17.68 10.68 5.23
C SER A 10 -18.51 10.26 4.02
N CYS A 11 -17.82 9.76 3.00
CA CYS A 11 -18.39 9.22 1.77
C CYS A 11 -18.03 7.75 1.58
N ASP A 12 -17.64 7.07 2.65
CA ASP A 12 -17.15 5.69 2.70
C ASP A 12 -18.05 4.70 1.94
N ASP A 13 -19.32 4.64 2.32
CA ASP A 13 -20.31 3.72 1.75
C ASP A 13 -20.57 3.95 0.26
N LYS A 14 -20.46 5.21 -0.19
CA LYS A 14 -20.64 5.57 -1.60
C LYS A 14 -19.41 5.18 -2.41
N ALA A 15 -18.22 5.42 -1.84
CA ALA A 15 -16.96 5.12 -2.47
C ALA A 15 -16.77 3.62 -2.68
N LYS A 16 -17.05 2.79 -1.66
CA LYS A 16 -16.95 1.31 -1.73
C LYS A 16 -17.80 0.67 -2.83
N ARG A 17 -18.88 1.33 -3.28
CA ARG A 17 -19.73 0.82 -4.38
C ARG A 17 -19.10 0.97 -5.76
N LEU A 18 -17.98 1.68 -5.88
CA LEU A 18 -17.34 1.97 -7.16
C LEU A 18 -16.33 0.90 -7.59
N PHE A 19 -16.05 -0.09 -6.73
CA PHE A 19 -15.04 -1.11 -6.99
C PHE A 19 -15.22 -2.37 -6.14
N GLU A 20 -14.48 -3.41 -6.51
CA GLU A 20 -14.38 -4.63 -5.74
C GLU A 20 -13.22 -4.54 -4.74
N GLU A 21 -13.51 -4.82 -3.47
CA GLU A 21 -12.51 -4.76 -2.41
C GLU A 21 -11.59 -5.98 -2.47
N ILE A 22 -10.28 -5.73 -2.47
CA ILE A 22 -9.22 -6.75 -2.43
C ILE A 22 -8.24 -6.39 -1.33
N LYS A 23 -7.61 -7.37 -0.67
CA LYS A 23 -6.62 -7.11 0.40
C LYS A 23 -5.18 -7.14 -0.06
N GLU A 24 -4.93 -7.78 -1.20
CA GLU A 24 -3.61 -8.03 -1.75
C GLU A 24 -3.70 -7.93 -3.27
N ASN A 25 -2.55 -7.71 -3.90
CA ASN A 25 -2.43 -7.66 -5.36
C ASN A 25 -2.90 -8.96 -6.03
N ILE A 26 -3.72 -8.83 -7.08
CA ILE A 26 -4.18 -9.95 -7.91
C ILE A 26 -3.30 -10.04 -9.14
N TYR A 27 -2.38 -11.01 -9.18
CA TYR A 27 -1.49 -11.22 -10.30
C TYR A 27 -2.20 -11.95 -11.45
N LYS A 28 -2.25 -11.35 -12.64
CA LYS A 28 -2.90 -11.95 -13.82
C LYS A 28 -1.90 -12.57 -14.79
N GLY A 29 -2.03 -13.87 -15.01
CA GLY A 29 -1.16 -14.63 -15.91
C GLY A 29 0.22 -14.84 -15.30
N ASN A 30 1.27 -14.83 -16.14
CA ASN A 30 2.66 -15.09 -15.72
C ASN A 30 3.37 -13.81 -15.25
N VAL A 31 2.72 -13.05 -14.37
CA VAL A 31 3.20 -11.79 -13.74
C VAL A 31 3.66 -12.11 -12.32
N GLY A 32 4.71 -11.46 -11.82
CA GLY A 32 5.23 -11.73 -10.47
C GLY A 32 5.99 -13.05 -10.31
N LEU A 33 6.28 -13.76 -11.42
CA LEU A 33 7.09 -14.99 -11.42
C LEU A 33 8.60 -14.71 -11.40
N VAL A 34 9.00 -13.47 -11.64
CA VAL A 34 10.40 -13.05 -11.56
C VAL A 34 10.71 -12.74 -10.10
N GLY A 35 11.47 -13.61 -9.43
CA GLY A 35 12.17 -13.23 -8.19
C GLY A 35 11.72 -13.87 -6.88
N LYS A 36 11.05 -15.04 -6.85
CA LYS A 36 11.19 -15.93 -5.68
C LYS A 36 12.55 -16.63 -5.71
N GLN A 37 13.63 -15.85 -5.77
CA GLN A 37 14.93 -16.39 -5.37
C GLN A 37 14.88 -16.48 -3.85
N ASP A 38 15.03 -17.70 -3.34
CA ASP A 38 15.02 -17.97 -1.91
C ASP A 38 16.36 -17.56 -1.32
N THR A 39 16.58 -16.25 -1.26
CA THR A 39 17.75 -15.65 -0.64
C THR A 39 17.44 -15.44 0.84
N ASP A 40 18.26 -16.06 1.70
CA ASP A 40 18.17 -15.98 3.16
C ASP A 40 18.57 -14.57 3.63
N TYR A 41 17.65 -13.62 3.50
CA TYR A 41 17.81 -12.24 3.99
C TYR A 41 17.31 -12.12 5.43
N ARG A 42 17.98 -12.83 6.35
CA ARG A 42 17.75 -12.67 7.78
C ARG A 42 18.39 -11.37 8.28
N CYS A 43 17.61 -10.53 8.96
CA CYS A 43 18.15 -9.33 9.62
C CYS A 43 18.94 -9.68 10.89
N CYS A 44 19.91 -8.84 11.25
CA CYS A 44 20.78 -9.04 12.43
C CYS A 44 20.27 -8.37 13.72
N CYS A 45 19.01 -7.92 13.79
CA CYS A 45 18.45 -7.25 14.96
C CYS A 45 18.38 -8.18 16.18
N LYS A 46 18.62 -7.64 17.37
CA LYS A 46 18.46 -8.31 18.66
C LYS A 46 17.38 -7.61 19.47
N TYR A 47 16.58 -8.37 20.20
CA TYR A 47 15.50 -7.84 21.03
C TYR A 47 15.21 -8.79 22.19
N GLU A 48 15.19 -8.27 23.41
CA GLU A 48 14.79 -8.97 24.62
C GLU A 48 13.51 -8.36 25.21
N GLN A 49 12.44 -9.17 25.24
CA GLN A 49 11.16 -8.75 25.79
C GLN A 49 11.28 -8.34 27.27
N GLY A 50 10.75 -7.17 27.61
CA GLY A 50 10.75 -6.65 28.99
C GLY A 50 12.04 -5.92 29.39
N LYS A 51 13.09 -5.96 28.56
CA LYS A 51 14.29 -5.15 28.73
C LYS A 51 14.40 -4.06 27.68
N ASP A 52 14.20 -4.43 26.42
CA ASP A 52 14.32 -3.51 25.29
C ASP A 52 12.99 -2.81 25.01
N ALA A 53 13.10 -1.57 24.53
CA ALA A 53 11.94 -0.86 24.00
C ALA A 53 11.41 -1.59 22.76
N ALA A 54 10.09 -1.65 22.58
CA ALA A 54 9.49 -2.33 21.43
C ALA A 54 10.06 -1.82 20.09
N SER A 55 10.39 -0.53 20.00
CA SER A 55 11.00 0.10 18.82
C SER A 55 12.34 -0.51 18.40
N GLN A 56 13.03 -1.25 19.27
CA GLN A 56 14.28 -1.95 18.93
C GLN A 56 14.04 -3.26 18.16
N ALA A 57 12.82 -3.81 18.18
CA ALA A 57 12.45 -5.00 17.43
C ALA A 57 12.18 -4.68 15.94
N CYS A 58 13.25 -4.40 15.18
CA CYS A 58 13.17 -4.01 13.76
C CYS A 58 12.26 -2.77 13.51
N GLY A 59 12.15 -1.89 14.49
CA GLY A 59 11.45 -0.61 14.32
C GLY A 59 12.20 0.32 13.37
N GLU A 60 11.60 1.48 13.13
CA GLU A 60 12.08 2.48 12.17
C GLU A 60 13.53 2.91 12.42
N PHE A 61 13.90 3.09 13.68
CA PHE A 61 15.24 3.57 14.09
C PHE A 61 16.12 2.46 14.67
N ALA A 62 15.78 1.19 14.46
CA ALA A 62 16.51 0.05 15.02
C ALA A 62 17.78 -0.33 14.22
N GLY A 63 18.08 0.37 13.12
CA GLY A 63 19.17 -0.01 12.21
C GLY A 63 18.98 -1.39 11.57
N CYS A 64 17.73 -1.74 11.26
CA CYS A 64 17.41 -3.04 10.67
C CYS A 64 17.83 -3.08 9.20
N VAL A 65 18.81 -3.93 8.87
CA VAL A 65 19.33 -4.05 7.48
C VAL A 65 18.24 -4.31 6.44
N ASN A 66 17.23 -5.12 6.76
CA ASN A 66 16.12 -5.36 5.83
C ASN A 66 15.33 -4.07 5.58
N ARG A 67 15.05 -3.28 6.63
CA ARG A 67 14.34 -2.00 6.50
C ARG A 67 15.13 -0.99 5.67
N GLU A 68 16.44 -0.88 5.90
CA GLU A 68 17.33 0.00 5.11
C GLU A 68 17.39 -0.39 3.63
N LEU A 69 17.20 -1.67 3.32
CA LEU A 69 17.16 -2.20 1.97
C LEU A 69 15.74 -2.30 1.39
N PHE A 70 14.76 -1.66 2.02
CA PHE A 70 13.35 -1.68 1.61
C PHE A 70 12.75 -3.09 1.49
N MET A 71 13.18 -4.01 2.36
CA MET A 71 12.66 -5.37 2.47
C MET A 71 11.97 -5.58 3.82
N GLU A 72 10.87 -6.33 3.82
CA GLU A 72 10.27 -6.80 5.07
C GLU A 72 11.08 -7.94 5.69
N CYS A 73 11.02 -8.04 7.02
CA CYS A 73 11.47 -9.25 7.70
C CYS A 73 10.46 -10.38 7.45
N ARG A 74 10.94 -11.62 7.32
CA ARG A 74 10.07 -12.79 7.21
C ARG A 74 9.64 -13.28 8.59
N ASP A 75 8.40 -13.77 8.68
CA ASP A 75 7.97 -14.50 9.88
C ASP A 75 8.75 -15.81 10.03
N GLY A 76 9.05 -16.20 11.26
CA GLY A 76 9.90 -17.37 11.55
C GLY A 76 11.41 -17.14 11.40
N ASP A 77 11.87 -16.28 10.50
CA ASP A 77 13.31 -16.07 10.25
C ASP A 77 13.94 -14.94 11.07
N CYS A 78 13.15 -13.94 11.47
CA CYS A 78 13.64 -12.79 12.21
C CYS A 78 13.94 -13.13 13.67
N ALA A 79 15.15 -12.81 14.15
CA ALA A 79 15.56 -13.05 15.54
C ALA A 79 14.74 -12.26 16.59
N THR A 80 14.05 -11.19 16.17
CA THR A 80 13.13 -10.44 17.05
C THR A 80 11.73 -11.10 17.15
N GLY A 81 11.52 -12.20 16.41
CA GLY A 81 10.34 -13.04 16.46
C GLY A 81 9.05 -12.28 16.21
N LYS A 82 8.00 -12.59 16.97
CA LYS A 82 6.68 -11.93 16.88
C LYS A 82 6.70 -10.42 17.13
N PHE A 83 7.74 -9.89 17.79
CA PHE A 83 7.88 -8.48 18.11
C PHE A 83 8.40 -7.63 16.96
N CYS A 84 8.91 -8.26 15.88
CA CYS A 84 9.37 -7.56 14.69
C CYS A 84 8.32 -6.57 14.15
N GLN A 85 8.68 -5.30 14.03
CA GLN A 85 7.87 -4.22 13.47
C GLN A 85 8.10 -3.98 11.97
N ASN A 86 8.97 -4.76 11.33
CA ASN A 86 9.25 -4.66 9.89
C ASN A 86 8.45 -5.66 9.06
N ARG A 87 7.13 -5.73 9.33
CA ARG A 87 6.15 -6.67 8.74
C ARG A 87 4.78 -6.01 8.51
N ARG A 88 4.79 -4.72 8.18
CA ARG A 88 3.59 -3.90 8.09
C ARG A 88 2.72 -4.27 6.88
N PHE A 89 3.33 -4.65 5.74
CA PHE A 89 2.61 -5.16 4.57
C PHE A 89 2.00 -6.53 4.87
N GLN A 90 2.82 -7.49 5.34
CA GLN A 90 2.35 -8.82 5.75
C GLN A 90 1.18 -8.81 6.76
N ARG A 91 1.09 -7.78 7.60
CA ARG A 91 0.06 -7.65 8.64
C ARG A 91 -1.05 -6.65 8.30
N ALA A 92 -1.00 -6.02 7.13
CA ALA A 92 -1.92 -4.95 6.73
C ALA A 92 -2.06 -3.83 7.80
N GLU A 93 -0.94 -3.38 8.38
CA GLU A 93 -0.88 -2.34 9.43
C GLU A 93 -1.02 -0.92 8.84
N ASN A 94 -2.15 -0.70 8.17
CA ASN A 94 -2.52 0.54 7.50
C ASN A 94 -2.95 1.64 8.48
N ALA A 95 -2.69 2.90 8.13
CA ALA A 95 -3.16 4.07 8.84
C ALA A 95 -4.67 4.23 8.75
N LYS A 96 -5.29 4.80 9.79
CA LYS A 96 -6.73 5.07 9.78
C LYS A 96 -7.06 6.25 8.88
N VAL A 97 -7.84 5.99 7.85
CA VAL A 97 -8.30 7.00 6.90
C VAL A 97 -9.82 6.96 6.74
N ASP A 98 -10.37 8.04 6.20
CA ASP A 98 -11.76 8.16 5.78
C ASP A 98 -11.82 8.78 4.38
N VAL A 99 -12.90 8.52 3.65
CA VAL A 99 -13.12 9.07 2.31
C VAL A 99 -14.00 10.29 2.39
N ILE A 100 -13.56 11.36 1.74
CA ILE A 100 -14.33 12.59 1.57
C ILE A 100 -14.43 12.94 0.10
N HIS A 101 -15.50 13.66 -0.27
CA HIS A 101 -15.71 14.08 -1.65
C HIS A 101 -15.53 15.59 -1.81
N PHE A 102 -14.71 15.99 -2.78
CA PHE A 102 -14.48 17.36 -3.18
C PHE A 102 -15.17 17.65 -4.51
N ALA A 103 -15.82 18.82 -4.61
CA ALA A 103 -16.61 19.19 -5.80
C ALA A 103 -15.81 19.13 -7.12
N LEU A 104 -14.53 19.54 -7.11
CA LEU A 104 -13.69 19.58 -8.32
C LEU A 104 -12.73 18.40 -8.44
N LYS A 105 -12.31 17.80 -7.33
CA LYS A 105 -11.28 16.74 -7.30
C LYS A 105 -11.86 15.33 -7.21
N GLY A 106 -13.16 15.19 -6.95
CA GLY A 106 -13.78 13.90 -6.67
C GLY A 106 -13.43 13.42 -5.26
N TYR A 107 -13.32 12.11 -5.10
CA TYR A 107 -13.01 11.48 -3.82
C TYR A 107 -11.52 11.64 -3.45
N GLY A 108 -11.26 11.82 -2.15
CA GLY A 108 -9.92 11.87 -1.58
C GLY A 108 -9.89 11.25 -0.19
N LEU A 109 -8.69 10.97 0.30
CA LEU A 109 -8.46 10.42 1.64
C LEU A 109 -8.17 11.51 2.66
N ARG A 110 -8.73 11.33 3.85
CA ARG A 110 -8.43 12.13 5.05
C ARG A 110 -7.89 11.21 6.14
N ALA A 111 -6.78 11.58 6.77
CA ALA A 111 -6.30 10.87 7.94
C ALA A 111 -7.25 11.09 9.14
N MET A 112 -7.58 10.01 9.84
CA MET A 112 -8.45 10.04 11.02
C MET A 112 -7.65 10.13 12.33
N GLU A 113 -6.34 10.07 12.24
CA GLU A 113 -5.40 10.23 13.35
C GLU A 113 -4.15 11.00 12.87
N PRO A 114 -3.40 11.66 13.77
CA PRO A 114 -2.15 12.30 13.43
C PRO A 114 -1.14 11.30 12.85
N LEU A 115 -0.62 11.59 11.66
CA LEU A 115 0.43 10.79 11.02
C LEU A 115 1.80 11.43 11.30
N ARG A 116 2.78 10.60 11.66
CA ARG A 116 4.17 11.04 11.80
C ARG A 116 4.86 11.06 10.43
N PRO A 117 5.90 11.90 10.24
CA PRO A 117 6.77 11.77 9.07
C PRO A 117 7.30 10.34 8.93
N ASN A 118 7.44 9.86 7.70
CA ASN A 118 7.90 8.50 7.36
C ASN A 118 7.04 7.34 7.89
N GLN A 119 5.88 7.62 8.48
CA GLN A 119 4.95 6.57 8.89
C GLN A 119 4.34 5.90 7.64
N PHE A 120 4.49 4.57 7.54
CA PHE A 120 3.76 3.81 6.53
C PHE A 120 2.24 4.03 6.68
N ILE A 121 1.61 4.35 5.55
CA ILE A 121 0.20 4.71 5.44
C ILE A 121 -0.61 3.52 4.94
N MET A 122 -0.33 3.03 3.74
CA MET A 122 -1.01 1.87 3.16
C MET A 122 -0.23 1.34 1.95
N GLU A 123 -0.53 0.11 1.56
CA GLU A 123 -0.11 -0.45 0.28
C GLU A 123 -0.92 0.18 -0.88
N TYR A 124 -0.45 0.03 -2.12
CA TYR A 124 -1.25 0.30 -3.31
C TYR A 124 -1.51 -1.03 -4.00
N VAL A 125 -2.73 -1.55 -3.88
CA VAL A 125 -3.13 -2.84 -4.43
C VAL A 125 -4.09 -2.71 -5.61
N GLY A 126 -3.98 -3.67 -6.52
CA GLY A 126 -4.81 -3.75 -7.72
C GLY A 126 -4.60 -5.07 -8.43
N GLU A 127 -5.01 -5.13 -9.70
CA GLU A 127 -4.60 -6.23 -10.57
C GLU A 127 -3.22 -5.94 -11.15
N VAL A 128 -2.27 -6.85 -10.96
CA VAL A 128 -0.95 -6.74 -11.60
C VAL A 128 -1.03 -7.38 -12.98
N ILE A 129 -0.81 -6.57 -14.01
CA ILE A 129 -0.98 -6.91 -15.42
C ILE A 129 0.28 -6.55 -16.23
N LYS A 130 0.47 -7.21 -17.37
CA LYS A 130 1.54 -6.85 -18.32
C LYS A 130 1.16 -5.66 -19.19
N ASN A 131 2.16 -5.02 -19.79
CA ASN A 131 2.00 -3.95 -20.79
C ASN A 131 0.93 -4.27 -21.86
N SER A 132 0.92 -5.50 -22.39
CA SER A 132 -0.03 -5.89 -23.43
C SER A 132 -1.50 -5.84 -22.97
N ALA A 133 -1.77 -6.19 -21.71
CA ALA A 133 -3.10 -6.09 -21.12
C ALA A 133 -3.44 -4.63 -20.76
N PHE A 134 -2.45 -3.88 -20.26
CA PHE A 134 -2.59 -2.45 -19.99
C PHE A 134 -3.05 -1.65 -21.21
N PHE A 135 -2.39 -1.80 -22.37
CA PHE A 135 -2.80 -1.10 -23.60
C PHE A 135 -4.24 -1.44 -24.03
N LYS A 136 -4.64 -2.72 -23.90
CA LYS A 136 -6.02 -3.15 -24.19
C LYS A 136 -7.03 -2.50 -23.25
N ARG A 137 -6.72 -2.45 -21.95
CA ARG A 137 -7.57 -1.81 -20.94
C ARG A 137 -7.68 -0.31 -21.15
N MET A 138 -6.58 0.38 -21.47
CA MET A 138 -6.58 1.81 -21.78
C MET A 138 -7.56 2.15 -22.91
N ILE A 139 -7.50 1.41 -24.03
CA ILE A 139 -8.44 1.61 -25.16
C ILE A 139 -9.87 1.31 -24.72
N THR A 140 -10.08 0.23 -23.96
CA THR A 140 -11.42 -0.20 -23.51
C THR A 140 -12.04 0.85 -22.60
N TYR A 141 -11.28 1.35 -21.63
CA TYR A 141 -11.78 2.31 -20.67
C TYR A 141 -12.05 3.68 -21.31
N ASN A 142 -11.22 4.10 -22.27
CA ASN A 142 -11.48 5.30 -23.07
C ASN A 142 -12.79 5.17 -23.87
N LYS A 143 -13.03 4.03 -24.53
CA LYS A 143 -14.29 3.75 -25.26
C LYS A 143 -15.51 3.72 -24.34
N GLN A 144 -15.33 3.30 -23.08
CA GLN A 144 -16.38 3.31 -22.06
C GLN A 144 -16.65 4.71 -21.48
N GLY A 145 -15.86 5.73 -21.85
CA GLY A 145 -16.00 7.08 -21.32
C GLY A 145 -15.68 7.20 -19.83
N LEU A 146 -14.88 6.27 -19.28
CA LEU A 146 -14.38 6.37 -17.91
C LEU A 146 -13.54 7.65 -17.78
N LYS A 147 -13.85 8.46 -16.78
CA LYS A 147 -13.14 9.73 -16.52
C LYS A 147 -11.83 9.53 -15.76
N HIS A 148 -11.74 8.45 -14.99
CA HIS A 148 -10.62 8.17 -14.10
C HIS A 148 -10.12 6.74 -14.34
N PHE A 149 -8.80 6.60 -14.46
CA PHE A 149 -8.11 5.31 -14.58
C PHE A 149 -6.94 5.31 -13.59
N TYR A 150 -6.66 4.16 -12.98
CA TYR A 150 -5.73 4.06 -11.87
C TYR A 150 -4.64 3.03 -12.19
N PHE A 151 -3.65 3.45 -12.98
CA PHE A 151 -2.52 2.64 -13.41
C PHE A 151 -1.23 3.11 -12.75
N MET A 152 -0.43 2.16 -12.26
CA MET A 152 0.86 2.43 -11.64
C MET A 152 1.88 1.40 -12.09
N SER A 153 3.07 1.83 -12.53
CA SER A 153 4.13 0.89 -12.88
C SER A 153 4.69 0.26 -11.60
N LEU A 154 4.69 -1.08 -11.53
CA LEU A 154 5.31 -1.82 -10.43
C LEU A 154 6.80 -2.05 -10.70
N GLN A 155 7.09 -2.60 -11.88
CA GLN A 155 8.44 -2.83 -12.39
C GLN A 155 8.40 -2.87 -13.93
N ALA A 156 9.56 -3.07 -14.56
CA ALA A 156 9.66 -3.10 -16.01
C ALA A 156 8.71 -4.15 -16.62
N GLY A 157 7.66 -3.68 -17.30
CA GLY A 157 6.67 -4.54 -17.97
C GLY A 157 5.46 -4.96 -17.13
N GLU A 158 5.38 -4.53 -15.87
CA GLU A 158 4.27 -4.84 -14.95
C GLU A 158 3.61 -3.57 -14.41
N ILE A 159 2.27 -3.52 -14.49
CA ILE A 159 1.42 -2.40 -14.06
C ILE A 159 0.42 -2.91 -13.03
N ILE A 160 0.21 -2.16 -11.95
CA ILE A 160 -0.93 -2.31 -11.06
C ILE A 160 -2.10 -1.48 -11.62
N ASP A 161 -3.20 -2.16 -11.93
CA ASP A 161 -4.47 -1.54 -12.32
C ASP A 161 -5.48 -1.63 -11.18
N ALA A 162 -5.69 -0.50 -10.51
CA ALA A 162 -6.70 -0.32 -9.47
C ALA A 162 -8.00 0.28 -10.04
N THR A 163 -8.26 0.21 -11.35
CA THR A 163 -9.47 0.83 -11.93
C THR A 163 -10.75 0.14 -11.54
N LYS A 164 -10.71 -1.18 -11.31
CA LYS A 164 -11.88 -1.98 -10.88
C LYS A 164 -11.74 -2.63 -9.50
N PHE A 165 -10.52 -2.69 -8.97
CA PHE A 165 -10.19 -3.32 -7.69
C PHE A 165 -9.42 -2.35 -6.80
N GLY A 166 -9.45 -2.52 -5.48
CA GLY A 166 -8.56 -1.83 -4.54
C GLY A 166 -8.85 -2.26 -3.11
N TYR A 167 -7.92 -2.02 -2.18
CA TYR A 167 -8.20 -2.22 -0.75
C TYR A 167 -8.82 -0.97 -0.16
N SER A 168 -9.96 -1.14 0.50
CA SER A 168 -10.73 -0.08 1.17
C SER A 168 -10.93 1.19 0.33
N PHE A 169 -9.93 2.06 0.14
CA PHE A 169 -10.07 3.37 -0.50
C PHE A 169 -8.88 3.80 -1.37
N GLU A 170 -7.96 2.88 -1.68
CA GLU A 170 -6.69 3.18 -2.34
C GLU A 170 -6.81 3.86 -3.72
N LYS A 171 -7.94 3.72 -4.42
CA LYS A 171 -8.16 4.46 -5.68
C LYS A 171 -8.09 5.97 -5.50
N PHE A 172 -8.44 6.46 -4.31
CA PHE A 172 -8.48 7.88 -4.01
C PHE A 172 -7.16 8.40 -3.42
N SER A 173 -6.14 7.53 -3.33
CA SER A 173 -4.80 7.84 -2.84
C SER A 173 -3.87 8.40 -3.93
N CYS A 174 -4.39 8.80 -5.10
CA CYS A 174 -3.66 9.28 -6.29
C CYS A 174 -2.77 10.54 -6.07
N LEU A 175 -2.45 10.88 -4.83
CA LEU A 175 -1.53 11.93 -4.40
C LEU A 175 -0.42 11.48 -3.42
N PHE A 176 -0.32 10.21 -3.02
CA PHE A 176 0.66 9.78 -1.99
C PHE A 176 1.98 9.20 -2.52
N LEU A 177 2.30 9.36 -3.80
CA LEU A 177 3.56 8.84 -4.38
C LEU A 177 4.53 9.90 -4.89
N LEU A 178 4.52 11.09 -4.31
CA LEU A 178 5.65 12.00 -4.47
C LEU A 178 6.01 12.59 -3.11
N TRP A 179 7.24 12.26 -2.71
CA TRP A 179 8.04 12.69 -1.54
C TRP A 179 7.98 11.78 -0.31
#